data_AF-A0A928KUC7-F1
#
_entry.id   AF-A0A928KUC7-F1
#
_cell.length_a   1.000
_cell.length_b   1.000
_cell.length_c   1.000
_cell.angle_alpha   90.00
_cell.angle_beta   90.00
_cell.angle_gamma   90.00
#
_symmetry.space_group_name_H-M   'P 1'
#
loop_
_entity.id
_entity.type
_entity.pdbx_description
1 polymer ?
#
loop_
_entity_poly.entity_id
_entity_poly.type
_entity_poly.pdbx_seq_one_letter_code
_entity_poly.pdbx_strand_id
1 'polypeptide(L)' 'MVFWTIAYQRGWATKVQLGLAVAKGLITAEQYKTITGEDYNA' A
#
# COMPACT_ATOMS: atom_id res chain seq x y z
N MET A 1 9.40 6.87 0.75
CA MET A 1 8.21 6.39 0.02
C MET A 1 8.49 5.15 -0.86
N VAL A 2 9.62 4.44 -0.68
CA VAL A 2 10.04 3.37 -1.62
C VAL A 2 9.81 1.95 -1.08
N PHE A 3 9.74 1.77 0.25
CA PHE A 3 9.64 0.46 0.88
C PHE A 3 8.37 -0.30 0.47
N TRP A 4 7.20 0.32 0.57
CA TRP A 4 5.92 -0.33 0.27
C TRP A 4 5.75 -0.66 -1.21
N THR A 5 6.28 0.17 -2.11
CA THR A 5 6.31 -0.11 -3.55
C THR A 5 7.15 -1.35 -3.85
N ILE A 6 8.37 -1.42 -3.29
CA ILE A 6 9.26 -2.58 -3.46
C ILE A 6 8.64 -3.82 -2.82
N ALA A 7 8.05 -3.69 -1.64
CA ALA A 7 7.40 -4.78 -0.94
C ALA A 7 6.23 -5.37 -1.76
N TYR A 8 5.42 -4.52 -2.38
CA TYR A 8 4.34 -4.97 -3.25
C TYR A 8 4.87 -5.61 -4.53
N GLN A 9 5.83 -4.98 -5.21
CA GLN A 9 6.44 -5.52 -6.43
C GLN A 9 7.15 -6.86 -6.23
N ARG A 10 7.76 -7.07 -5.05
CA ARG A 10 8.43 -8.33 -4.69
C ARG A 10 7.50 -9.35 -4.03
N GLY A 11 6.21 -9.03 -3.87
CA GLY A 11 5.23 -9.90 -3.21
C GLY A 11 5.44 -10.08 -1.70
N TRP A 12 6.22 -9.20 -1.06
CA TRP A 12 6.41 -9.18 0.40
C TRP A 12 5.22 -8.56 1.13
N ALA A 13 4.46 -7.70 0.44
CA ALA A 13 3.24 -7.09 0.94
C ALA A 13 2.08 -7.38 -0.01
N THR A 14 0.95 -7.80 0.54
CA THR A 14 -0.32 -7.92 -0.21
C THR A 14 -1.10 -6.61 -0.18
N LYS A 15 -2.10 -6.48 -1.06
CA LYS A 15 -3.03 -5.34 -1.06
C LYS A 15 -3.68 -5.12 0.32
N VAL A 16 -4.07 -6.21 1.00
CA VAL A 16 -4.65 -6.14 2.35
C VAL A 16 -3.65 -5.55 3.35
N GLN A 17 -2.37 -5.96 3.29
CA GLN A 17 -1.33 -5.40 4.16
C GLN A 17 -1.04 -3.93 3.87
N LEU A 18 -1.10 -3.52 2.61
CA LEU A 18 -1.03 -2.10 2.24
C LEU A 18 -2.24 -1.34 2.78
N GLY A 19 -3.43 -1.91 2.76
CA GLY A 19 -4.62 -1.31 3.37
C GLY A 19 -4.48 -1.14 4.89
N LEU A 20 -3.89 -2.13 5.57
CA LEU A 20 -3.54 -2.00 6.99
C LEU A 20 -2.47 -0.94 7.23
N ALA A 21 -1.52 -0.77 6.31
CA ALA A 21 -0.52 0.29 6.38
C ALA A 21 -1.16 1.68 6.23
N VAL A 22 -2.20 1.82 5.40
CA VAL A 22 -3.02 3.04 5.34
C VAL A 22 -3.73 3.28 6.66
N ALA A 23 -4.43 2.27 7.20
CA ALA A 23 -5.14 2.37 8.47
C ALA A 23 -4.22 2.71 9.66
N LYS A 24 -2.95 2.29 9.60
CA LYS A 24 -1.92 2.61 10.60
C LYS A 24 -1.22 3.97 10.37
N GLY A 25 -1.56 4.70 9.31
CA GLY A 25 -0.92 5.96 8.95
C GLY A 25 0.53 5.82 8.47
N LEU A 26 0.94 4.63 8.08
CA LEU A 26 2.28 4.37 7.51
C LEU A 26 2.37 4.83 6.05
N ILE A 27 1.23 4.79 5.35
CA ILE A 27 1.05 5.35 4.01
C ILE A 27 -0.30 6.06 3.87
N THR A 28 -0.43 6.95 2.89
CA THR A 28 -1.70 7.60 2.54
C THR A 28 -2.52 6.76 1.56
N ALA A 29 -3.82 7.04 1.44
CA ALA A 29 -4.69 6.40 0.44
C ALA A 29 -4.19 6.65 -1.01
N GLU A 30 -3.60 7.83 -1.27
CA GLU A 30 -2.97 8.14 -2.56
C GLU A 30 -1.72 7.29 -2.81
N GLN A 31 -0.90 7.05 -1.78
CA GLN A 31 0.25 6.15 -1.87
C GLN A 31 -0.20 4.71 -2.11
N TYR A 32 -1.26 4.26 -1.43
CA TYR A 32 -1.86 2.95 -1.70
C TYR A 32 -2.25 2.83 -3.18
N LYS A 33 -2.98 3.81 -3.71
CA LYS A 33 -3.38 3.83 -5.13
C LYS A 33 -2.19 3.85 -6.08
N THR A 34 -1.14 4.58 -5.73
CA THR A 34 0.10 4.61 -6.53
C THR A 34 0.82 3.26 -6.54
N ILE A 35 0.77 2.51 -5.44
CA ILE A 35 1.44 1.21 -5.29
C ILE A 35 0.63 0.07 -5.92
N THR A 36 -0.68 0.03 -5.64
CA THR A 36 -1.56 -1.09 -6.03
C THR A 36 -2.25 -0.86 -7.37
N GLY A 37 -2.38 0.39 -7.79
CA GLY A 37 -3.21 0.81 -8.92
C GLY A 37 -4.71 0.88 -8.59
N GLU A 38 -5.12 0.58 -7.36
CA GLU A 38 -6.52 0.55 -6.94
C GLU A 38 -6.82 1.64 -5.90
N ASP A 39 -8.02 2.20 -5.97
CA ASP A 39 -8.51 3.07 -4.91
C ASP A 39 -8.59 2.31 -3.59
N TYR A 40 -8.10 2.94 -2.52
CA TYR A 40 -8.24 2.40 -1.18
C TYR A 40 -9.70 2.50 -0.76
N ASN A 41 -10.39 1.36 -0.66
CA ASN A 41 -11.72 1.26 -0.08
C ASN A 41 -11.57 0.56 1.28
N ALA A 42 -11.83 1.31 2.35
CA ALA A 42 -11.61 0.89 3.73
C ALA A 42 -12.58 -0.21 4.19
#